data_AF-A0AAY5JYB2-F1
#
_entry.id   AF-A0AAY5JYB2-F1
#
_cell.length_a   1.000
_cell.length_b   1.000
_cell.length_c   1.000
_cell.angle_alpha   90.00
_cell.angle_beta   90.00
_cell.angle_gamma   90.00
#
_symmetry.space_group_name_H-M   'P 1'
#
loop_
_entity.id
_entity.type
_entity.pdbx_description
1 polymer ?
#
loop_
_entity_poly.entity_id
_entity_poly.type
_entity_poly.pdbx_seq_one_letter_code
_entity_poly.pdbx_strand_id
1 'polypeptide(L)'
;MVFKRRARRMRLGCFRVGPMWLWKALLVFVAIAFAGQLLGVIFNKSLQQDRSRSLFSPDGQGPSLGSCRPHTHVMFLKTHKTASSTVLNMLYRYGEESDLHFALPMGYQFGYPLPFNAHRVKGYRGPHVIEYGIMGNHMRFYKPEVEKVMPADTFYFSIVRDPVALAESSYAYYKSVAPAFKKAKGLGDFADNPRKYYDPRLRNNHYARNLLWFDFGLDHNANFSTQLARRGEESIRHAFKLILVSEYFDQSMVLLRHALCWPLDAVVSFSLNARQQKPSGGSSWVGKAAAPQPPTLSLTDAQRLKLRDWNALDWHLYQAFNRSFWEEVDRFGRTRMEQEVTLLRTRREVMARVCLRDGGRPVEAARIRDKTIRPFQSGLVKILGYELQPGLGNATRQACLRMIRPEIQYKDLLDNKQFPRSAPQAAANPAGGGHVRKDSSQLRTGELAVGGRGGVGRTGEEERDWDGSLLSRSTSNNQTLLGGGGRGGIRRGGGVMRGGGGVR
;
A
#
# COMPACT_ATOMS: atom_id res chain seq x y z
N MET A 1 18.81 83.81 76.77
CA MET A 1 19.22 83.62 75.36
C MET A 1 18.95 82.18 74.96
N VAL A 2 18.20 82.01 73.87
CA VAL A 2 17.67 80.73 73.36
C VAL A 2 18.63 80.19 72.29
N PHE A 3 19.00 78.90 72.36
CA PHE A 3 19.58 78.17 71.24
C PHE A 3 18.63 77.04 70.81
N LYS A 4 18.09 77.17 69.59
CA LYS A 4 17.23 76.19 68.91
C LYS A 4 18.08 75.06 68.29
N ARG A 5 17.71 73.80 68.53
CA ARG A 5 18.15 72.65 67.71
C ARG A 5 17.13 72.38 66.60
N ARG A 6 17.61 72.27 65.35
CA ARG A 6 16.87 71.93 64.13
C ARG A 6 16.53 70.43 64.09
N ALA A 7 15.27 70.09 63.83
CA ALA A 7 14.85 68.79 63.32
C ALA A 7 14.47 68.92 61.83
N ARG A 8 15.10 68.12 60.96
CA ARG A 8 14.75 68.02 59.53
C ARG A 8 13.55 67.08 59.37
N ARG A 9 12.43 67.59 58.84
CA ARG A 9 11.31 66.78 58.34
C ARG A 9 11.63 66.28 56.93
N MET A 10 11.58 64.98 56.73
CA MET A 10 11.47 64.33 55.41
C MET A 10 10.05 64.59 54.88
N ARG A 11 9.92 65.19 53.68
CA ARG A 11 8.64 65.28 52.95
C ARG A 11 8.55 64.09 51.99
N LEU A 12 7.59 63.20 52.23
CA LEU A 12 7.12 62.21 51.25
C LEU A 12 6.31 62.97 50.17
N GLY A 13 6.79 62.96 48.93
CA GLY A 13 6.05 63.48 47.79
C GLY A 13 5.07 62.44 47.26
N CYS A 14 3.77 62.65 47.47
CA CYS A 14 2.72 61.89 46.78
C CYS A 14 2.68 62.32 45.31
N PHE A 15 3.24 61.51 44.41
CA PHE A 15 2.98 61.62 42.98
C PHE A 15 1.56 61.13 42.70
N ARG A 16 0.66 62.05 42.34
CA ARG A 16 -0.68 61.72 41.81
C ARG A 16 -0.52 61.05 40.44
N VAL A 17 -0.64 59.73 40.39
CA VAL A 17 -0.73 58.96 39.15
C VAL A 17 -2.13 59.17 38.58
N GLY A 18 -2.25 60.04 37.56
CA GLY A 18 -3.53 60.30 36.90
C GLY A 18 -4.01 59.11 36.06
N PRO A 19 -5.32 59.01 35.76
CA PRO A 19 -5.93 57.90 34.98
C PRO A 19 -5.28 57.64 33.62
N MET A 20 -4.67 58.67 33.03
CA MET A 20 -3.94 58.59 31.76
C MET A 20 -2.67 57.74 31.82
N TRP A 21 -2.03 57.64 32.99
CA TRP A 21 -0.80 56.85 33.14
C TRP A 21 -1.10 55.35 33.20
N LEU A 22 -2.23 54.99 33.82
CA LEU A 22 -2.76 53.62 33.82
C LEU A 22 -3.11 53.13 32.42
N TRP A 23 -3.73 53.99 31.60
CA TRP A 23 -4.02 53.67 30.20
C TRP A 23 -2.77 53.50 29.34
N LYS A 24 -1.75 54.33 29.54
CA LYS A 24 -0.44 54.17 28.86
C LYS A 24 0.27 52.88 29.27
N ALA A 25 0.26 52.54 30.57
CA ALA A 25 0.81 51.28 31.06
C ALA A 25 0.07 50.07 30.46
N LEU A 26 -1.26 50.10 30.41
CA LEU A 26 -2.08 49.03 29.83
C LEU A 26 -1.74 48.80 28.34
N LEU A 27 -1.60 49.88 27.55
CA LEU A 27 -1.23 49.78 26.14
C LEU A 27 0.17 49.17 25.95
N VAL A 28 1.13 49.49 26.81
CA VAL A 28 2.48 48.89 26.78
C VAL A 28 2.41 47.40 27.11
N PHE A 29 1.63 46.98 28.12
CA PHE A 29 1.49 45.56 28.44
C PHE A 29 0.79 44.76 27.33
N VAL A 30 -0.23 45.34 26.68
CA VAL A 30 -0.90 44.70 25.53
C VAL A 30 0.06 44.57 24.35
N ALA A 31 0.86 45.59 24.06
CA ALA A 31 1.86 45.53 22.99
C ALA A 31 2.95 44.47 23.24
N ILE A 32 3.43 44.34 24.49
CA ILE A 32 4.40 43.32 24.89
C ILE A 32 3.78 41.92 24.80
N ALA A 33 2.53 41.73 25.22
CA ALA A 33 1.83 40.45 25.13
C ALA A 33 1.63 40.02 23.66
N PHE A 34 1.28 40.97 22.79
CA PHE A 34 1.10 40.71 21.36
C PHE A 34 2.44 40.41 20.67
N ALA A 35 3.51 41.13 21.02
CA ALA A 35 4.86 40.85 20.54
C ALA A 35 5.36 39.47 21.02
N GLY A 36 5.07 39.10 22.27
CA GLY A 36 5.38 37.77 22.82
C GLY A 36 4.61 36.65 22.12
N GLN A 37 3.34 36.87 21.76
CA GLN A 37 2.56 35.92 20.96
C GLN A 37 3.10 35.81 19.52
N LEU A 38 3.46 36.92 18.87
CA LEU A 38 4.05 36.89 17.53
C LEU A 38 5.42 36.18 17.55
N LEU A 39 6.28 36.50 18.52
CA LEU A 39 7.57 35.85 18.70
C LEU A 39 7.40 34.36 19.02
N GLY A 40 6.42 33.99 19.85
CA GLY A 40 6.08 32.60 20.15
C GLY A 40 5.61 31.83 18.92
N VAL A 41 4.80 32.45 18.05
CA VAL A 41 4.32 31.85 16.80
C VAL A 41 5.44 31.73 15.76
N ILE A 42 6.34 32.72 15.67
CA ILE A 42 7.49 32.71 14.75
C ILE A 42 8.55 31.70 15.22
N PHE A 43 8.87 31.64 16.52
CA PHE A 43 9.78 30.63 17.08
C PHE A 43 9.20 29.22 16.97
N ASN A 44 7.89 29.03 17.16
CA ASN A 44 7.25 27.72 16.99
C ASN A 44 7.25 27.28 15.52
N LYS A 45 7.04 28.20 14.57
CA LYS A 45 7.22 27.93 13.13
C LYS A 45 8.67 27.59 12.79
N SER A 46 9.65 28.33 13.31
CA SER A 46 11.08 28.06 13.09
C SER A 46 11.53 26.72 13.69
N LEU A 47 11.03 26.36 14.88
CA LEU A 47 11.29 25.06 15.53
C LEU A 47 10.57 23.89 14.85
N GLN A 48 9.42 24.11 14.22
CA GLN A 48 8.75 23.09 13.38
C GLN A 48 9.46 22.90 12.04
N GLN A 49 10.02 23.97 11.45
CA GLN A 49 10.67 23.90 10.14
C GLN A 49 12.00 23.12 10.21
N ASP A 50 12.72 23.21 11.32
CA ASP A 50 13.97 22.46 11.56
C ASP A 50 13.76 20.99 11.99
N ARG A 51 12.53 20.59 12.33
CA ARG A 51 12.20 19.19 12.71
C ARG A 51 11.81 18.29 11.54
N SER A 52 11.79 18.80 10.30
CA SER A 52 11.36 18.05 9.11
C SER A 52 12.49 17.41 8.30
N ARG A 53 13.76 17.59 8.68
CA ARG A 53 14.89 16.92 8.01
C ARG A 53 15.15 15.56 8.65
N SER A 54 14.78 14.50 7.91
CA SER A 54 15.23 13.09 8.03
C SER A 54 15.73 12.67 9.42
N LEU A 55 14.98 11.80 10.11
CA LEU A 55 15.37 11.20 11.40
C LEU A 55 16.67 10.39 11.37
N PHE A 56 17.26 10.21 10.19
CA PHE A 56 18.60 9.67 10.03
C PHE A 56 19.51 10.74 9.39
N SER A 57 20.67 10.95 10.03
CA SER A 57 21.73 11.95 9.79
C SER A 57 21.91 12.49 8.37
N PRO A 58 22.62 13.63 8.18
CA PRO A 58 23.14 14.05 6.86
C PRO A 58 23.79 12.91 6.05
N ASP A 59 24.40 11.94 6.73
CA ASP A 59 25.01 10.72 6.16
C ASP A 59 24.01 9.75 5.50
N GLY A 60 22.71 9.86 5.79
CA GLY A 60 21.64 8.99 5.29
C GLY A 60 21.18 9.30 3.86
N GLN A 61 21.61 10.43 3.28
CA GLN A 61 21.28 10.79 1.90
C GLN A 61 22.02 9.91 0.87
N GLY A 62 23.17 9.35 1.26
CA GLY A 62 24.09 8.68 0.34
C GLY A 62 24.78 9.67 -0.61
N PRO A 63 25.57 9.18 -1.58
CA PRO A 63 26.20 10.01 -2.60
C PRO A 63 25.15 10.81 -3.38
N SER A 64 25.51 12.05 -3.74
CA SER A 64 24.69 12.92 -4.59
C SER A 64 24.31 12.21 -5.88
N LEU A 65 23.04 12.31 -6.26
CA LEU A 65 22.50 11.76 -7.50
C LEU A 65 22.63 12.72 -8.69
N GLY A 66 23.36 13.83 -8.52
CA GLY A 66 23.48 14.89 -9.53
C GLY A 66 22.28 15.83 -9.52
N SER A 67 22.06 16.52 -10.65
CA SER A 67 20.96 17.48 -10.82
C SER A 67 19.65 16.77 -11.14
N CYS A 68 18.95 16.25 -10.13
CA CYS A 68 17.59 15.75 -10.29
C CYS A 68 16.72 16.09 -9.09
N ARG A 69 15.39 16.08 -9.28
CA ARG A 69 14.41 16.41 -8.24
C ARG A 69 13.72 15.13 -7.76
N PRO A 70 13.55 14.94 -6.44
CA PRO A 70 12.81 13.78 -5.94
C PRO A 70 11.40 13.72 -6.53
N HIS A 71 11.03 12.55 -7.06
CA HIS A 71 9.69 12.30 -7.56
C HIS A 71 8.71 12.15 -6.39
N THR A 72 7.64 12.95 -6.41
CA THR A 72 6.56 12.92 -5.41
C THR A 72 5.27 12.30 -5.93
N HIS A 73 5.08 12.23 -7.26
CA HIS A 73 3.98 11.54 -7.93
C HIS A 73 4.44 10.15 -8.37
N VAL A 74 4.02 9.12 -7.63
CA VAL A 74 4.50 7.74 -7.81
C VAL A 74 3.33 6.77 -7.80
N MET A 75 3.23 5.97 -8.85
CA MET A 75 2.31 4.85 -8.95
C MET A 75 3.11 3.55 -8.95
N PHE A 76 2.88 2.74 -7.93
CA PHE A 76 3.44 1.40 -7.82
C PHE A 76 2.35 0.36 -8.05
N LEU A 77 2.42 -0.37 -9.17
CA LEU A 77 1.58 -1.54 -9.32
C LEU A 77 2.16 -2.67 -8.48
N LYS A 78 1.56 -2.88 -7.32
CA LYS A 78 1.90 -3.94 -6.40
C LYS A 78 1.39 -5.30 -6.90
N THR A 79 2.29 -6.09 -7.47
CA THR A 79 2.03 -7.48 -7.86
C THR A 79 2.09 -8.44 -6.67
N HIS A 80 1.38 -9.55 -6.75
CA HIS A 80 1.29 -10.51 -5.67
C HIS A 80 2.56 -11.35 -5.56
N LYS A 81 3.02 -11.58 -4.32
CA LYS A 81 4.10 -12.54 -3.96
C LYS A 81 5.48 -12.27 -4.60
N THR A 82 5.75 -11.01 -4.91
CA THR A 82 6.98 -10.48 -5.54
C THR A 82 7.81 -9.58 -4.60
N ALA A 83 7.77 -9.83 -3.29
CA ALA A 83 8.37 -8.94 -2.27
C ALA A 83 7.79 -7.50 -2.27
N SER A 84 6.64 -7.29 -2.90
CA SER A 84 6.04 -5.99 -3.14
C SER A 84 5.51 -5.28 -1.88
N SER A 85 5.23 -6.00 -0.78
CA SER A 85 4.95 -5.36 0.53
C SER A 85 6.15 -4.62 1.10
N THR A 86 7.38 -5.06 0.82
CA THR A 86 8.61 -4.36 1.23
C THR A 86 8.74 -3.04 0.46
N VAL A 87 8.47 -3.06 -0.84
CA VAL A 87 8.45 -1.86 -1.69
C VAL A 87 7.33 -0.90 -1.23
N LEU A 88 6.14 -1.40 -0.91
CA LEU A 88 5.05 -0.56 -0.42
C LEU A 88 5.38 0.09 0.94
N ASN A 89 6.02 -0.62 1.86
CA ASN A 89 6.50 -0.03 3.12
C ASN A 89 7.49 1.11 2.88
N MET A 90 8.42 0.93 1.94
CA MET A 90 9.36 1.97 1.50
C MET A 90 8.63 3.22 0.98
N LEU A 91 7.61 3.04 0.12
CA LEU A 91 6.79 4.14 -0.40
C LEU A 91 6.00 4.85 0.71
N TYR A 92 5.37 4.10 1.63
CA TYR A 92 4.65 4.66 2.76
C TYR A 92 5.55 5.50 3.68
N ARG A 93 6.76 5.03 3.93
CA ARG A 93 7.75 5.77 4.72
C ARG A 93 8.11 7.08 4.06
N TYR A 94 8.53 7.04 2.80
CA TYR A 94 8.93 8.24 2.08
C TYR A 94 7.79 9.25 2.00
N GLY A 95 6.58 8.81 1.65
CA GLY A 95 5.43 9.70 1.57
C GLY A 95 4.97 10.23 2.93
N GLU A 96 5.03 9.44 4.01
CA GLU A 96 4.71 9.94 5.36
C GLU A 96 5.70 11.01 5.80
N GLU A 97 7.01 10.80 5.55
CA GLU A 97 8.09 11.71 5.92
C GLU A 97 8.14 12.97 5.07
N SER A 98 7.65 12.88 3.82
CA SER A 98 7.54 14.01 2.89
C SER A 98 6.14 14.64 2.88
N ASP A 99 5.28 14.26 3.83
CA ASP A 99 3.89 14.71 3.99
C ASP A 99 3.03 14.64 2.71
N LEU A 100 3.24 13.58 1.91
CA LEU A 100 2.49 13.33 0.69
C LEU A 100 1.09 12.78 1.00
N HIS A 101 0.13 13.17 0.16
CA HIS A 101 -1.22 12.63 0.22
C HIS A 101 -1.29 11.28 -0.51
N PHE A 102 -1.73 10.21 0.16
CA PHE A 102 -1.82 8.88 -0.46
C PHE A 102 -3.20 8.64 -1.06
N ALA A 103 -3.23 8.03 -2.24
CA ALA A 103 -4.43 7.37 -2.73
C ALA A 103 -4.57 6.06 -1.95
N LEU A 104 -5.51 6.01 -1.01
CA LEU A 104 -5.75 4.84 -0.15
C LEU A 104 -7.07 4.16 -0.51
N PRO A 105 -7.16 2.82 -0.43
CA PRO A 105 -8.41 2.12 -0.61
C PRO A 105 -9.35 2.31 0.58
N MET A 106 -10.66 2.15 0.35
CA MET A 106 -11.65 2.09 1.46
C MET A 106 -11.38 0.91 2.42
N GLY A 107 -11.02 -0.25 1.87
CA GLY A 107 -10.58 -1.44 2.61
C GLY A 107 -9.06 -1.53 2.68
N TYR A 108 -8.48 -2.67 2.30
CA TYR A 108 -7.01 -2.81 2.18
C TYR A 108 -6.53 -2.90 0.72
N GLN A 109 -7.46 -3.11 -0.22
CA GLN A 109 -7.21 -3.22 -1.65
C GLN A 109 -8.22 -2.37 -2.43
N PHE A 110 -7.88 -2.02 -3.67
CA PHE A 110 -8.75 -1.24 -4.55
C PHE A 110 -9.78 -2.09 -5.31
N GLY A 111 -10.60 -2.87 -4.58
CA GLY A 111 -11.68 -3.65 -5.17
C GLY A 111 -11.24 -4.86 -6.02
N TYR A 112 -10.01 -5.34 -5.80
CA TYR A 112 -9.49 -6.57 -6.40
C TYR A 112 -10.41 -7.76 -6.06
N PRO A 113 -10.68 -8.70 -6.99
CA PRO A 113 -10.01 -8.95 -8.27
C PRO A 113 -10.61 -8.24 -9.50
N LEU A 114 -11.57 -7.32 -9.31
CA LEU A 114 -12.10 -6.53 -10.43
C LEU A 114 -11.07 -5.52 -10.91
N PRO A 115 -11.08 -5.12 -12.20
CA PRO A 115 -10.27 -4.02 -12.70
C PRO A 115 -10.42 -2.77 -11.82
N PHE A 116 -9.31 -2.07 -11.62
CA PHE A 116 -9.26 -0.85 -10.81
C PHE A 116 -10.29 0.17 -11.31
N ASN A 117 -10.92 0.86 -10.36
CA ASN A 117 -11.84 1.96 -10.62
C ASN A 117 -11.55 3.08 -9.63
N ALA A 118 -11.52 4.34 -10.11
CA ALA A 118 -11.12 5.49 -9.30
C ALA A 118 -11.99 5.68 -8.04
N HIS A 119 -13.27 5.29 -8.07
CA HIS A 119 -14.16 5.34 -6.90
C HIS A 119 -13.77 4.37 -5.77
N ARG A 120 -12.80 3.48 -6.00
CA ARG A 120 -12.22 2.64 -4.94
C ARG A 120 -11.24 3.40 -4.06
N VAL A 121 -10.79 4.58 -4.48
CA VAL A 121 -9.95 5.48 -3.69
C VAL A 121 -10.83 6.23 -2.69
N LYS A 122 -10.51 6.10 -1.41
CA LYS A 122 -11.23 6.78 -0.33
C LYS A 122 -11.09 8.29 -0.48
N GLY A 123 -12.23 8.98 -0.41
CA GLY A 123 -12.29 10.43 -0.57
C GLY A 123 -12.16 10.93 -2.00
N TYR A 124 -12.14 10.06 -3.01
CA TYR A 124 -12.13 10.48 -4.42
C TYR A 124 -13.40 11.28 -4.77
N ARG A 125 -13.21 12.45 -5.38
CA ARG A 125 -14.27 13.42 -5.72
C ARG A 125 -14.38 13.72 -7.21
N GLY A 126 -13.67 12.96 -8.05
CA GLY A 126 -13.56 13.18 -9.48
C GLY A 126 -12.12 13.46 -9.91
N PRO A 127 -11.86 13.47 -11.23
CA PRO A 127 -10.51 13.59 -11.77
C PRO A 127 -9.87 14.91 -11.38
N HIS A 128 -8.62 14.85 -10.91
CA HIS A 128 -7.79 16.04 -10.61
C HIS A 128 -8.36 16.98 -9.53
N VAL A 129 -9.35 16.54 -8.74
CA VAL A 129 -9.92 17.34 -7.64
C VAL A 129 -9.02 17.31 -6.39
N ILE A 130 -8.36 16.18 -6.16
CA ILE A 130 -7.41 15.97 -5.06
C ILE A 130 -6.12 15.51 -5.71
N GLU A 131 -5.01 16.15 -5.34
CA GLU A 131 -3.69 15.70 -5.75
C GLU A 131 -3.21 14.56 -4.85
N TYR A 132 -2.84 13.44 -5.45
CA TYR A 132 -2.30 12.28 -4.75
C TYR A 132 -0.83 12.11 -5.14
N GLY A 133 0.04 12.04 -4.12
CA GLY A 133 1.47 11.79 -4.28
C GLY A 133 1.75 10.31 -4.56
N ILE A 134 1.22 9.40 -3.74
CA ILE A 134 1.56 7.98 -3.84
C ILE A 134 0.31 7.11 -3.95
N MET A 135 0.33 6.18 -4.91
CA MET A 135 -0.64 5.10 -5.04
C MET A 135 0.11 3.76 -5.15
N GLY A 136 -0.17 2.82 -4.23
CA GLY A 136 0.59 1.57 -4.19
C GLY A 136 -0.11 0.34 -3.60
N ASN A 137 -1.33 0.46 -3.08
CA ASN A 137 -2.08 -0.70 -2.58
C ASN A 137 -2.50 -1.63 -3.73
N HIS A 138 -2.77 -2.90 -3.38
CA HIS A 138 -3.17 -3.92 -4.35
C HIS A 138 -4.39 -3.49 -5.17
N MET A 139 -4.28 -3.69 -6.49
CA MET A 139 -5.33 -3.46 -7.48
C MET A 139 -5.11 -4.44 -8.64
N ARG A 140 -6.15 -4.63 -9.46
CA ARG A 140 -5.97 -5.15 -10.82
C ARG A 140 -5.83 -3.96 -11.75
N PHE A 141 -4.67 -3.79 -12.37
CA PHE A 141 -4.33 -2.55 -13.06
C PHE A 141 -5.34 -2.20 -14.17
N TYR A 142 -5.69 -0.91 -14.24
CA TYR A 142 -6.44 -0.36 -15.36
C TYR A 142 -6.06 1.11 -15.55
N LYS A 143 -5.15 1.37 -16.49
CA LYS A 143 -4.50 2.67 -16.69
C LYS A 143 -5.47 3.85 -16.79
N PRO A 144 -6.56 3.80 -17.59
CA PRO A 144 -7.46 4.94 -17.74
C PRO A 144 -8.14 5.37 -16.43
N GLU A 145 -8.34 4.45 -15.47
CA GLU A 145 -8.88 4.79 -14.16
C GLU A 145 -7.80 5.31 -13.21
N VAL A 146 -6.56 4.81 -13.32
CA VAL A 146 -5.43 5.32 -12.53
C VAL A 146 -5.11 6.77 -12.91
N GLU A 147 -5.18 7.11 -14.20
CA GLU A 147 -4.97 8.49 -14.69
C GLU A 147 -6.03 9.49 -14.23
N LYS A 148 -7.18 9.02 -13.73
CA LYS A 148 -8.15 9.91 -13.07
C LYS A 148 -7.72 10.30 -11.66
N VAL A 149 -6.86 9.51 -11.04
CA VAL A 149 -6.41 9.69 -9.65
C VAL A 149 -5.04 10.34 -9.61
N MET A 150 -4.10 9.85 -10.41
CA MET A 150 -2.70 10.21 -10.35
C MET A 150 -2.37 11.31 -11.38
N PRO A 151 -1.56 12.33 -11.01
CA PRO A 151 -1.12 13.38 -11.93
C PRO A 151 -0.40 12.86 -13.19
N ALA A 152 -0.39 13.65 -14.27
CA ALA A 152 0.16 13.23 -15.57
C ALA A 152 1.67 12.96 -15.56
N ASP A 153 2.43 13.60 -14.67
CA ASP A 153 3.88 13.44 -14.50
C ASP A 153 4.26 12.22 -13.63
N THR A 154 3.27 11.45 -13.17
CA THR A 154 3.47 10.30 -12.29
C THR A 154 4.51 9.30 -12.82
N PHE A 155 5.39 8.85 -11.94
CA PHE A 155 6.33 7.77 -12.20
C PHE A 155 5.67 6.42 -11.94
N TYR A 156 5.39 5.66 -13.00
CA TYR A 156 4.79 4.33 -12.94
C TYR A 156 5.88 3.25 -12.90
N PHE A 157 5.83 2.38 -11.90
CA PHE A 157 6.71 1.22 -11.82
C PHE A 157 6.02 0.00 -11.22
N SER A 158 6.62 -1.17 -11.40
CA SER A 158 6.13 -2.43 -10.84
C SER A 158 7.28 -3.38 -10.52
N ILE A 159 6.98 -4.59 -10.05
CA ILE A 159 7.96 -5.62 -9.73
C ILE A 159 7.48 -6.99 -10.23
N VAL A 160 8.37 -7.80 -10.78
CA VAL A 160 8.09 -9.16 -11.23
C VAL A 160 8.94 -10.18 -10.48
N ARG A 161 8.66 -11.46 -10.70
CA ARG A 161 9.35 -12.60 -10.11
C ARG A 161 9.29 -13.79 -11.07
N ASP A 162 10.26 -14.70 -11.00
CA ASP A 162 10.22 -15.97 -11.71
C ASP A 162 8.86 -16.68 -11.44
N PRO A 163 8.11 -17.07 -12.48
CA PRO A 163 6.78 -17.64 -12.32
C PRO A 163 6.71 -18.94 -11.52
N VAL A 164 7.80 -19.72 -11.46
CA VAL A 164 7.85 -20.95 -10.65
C VAL A 164 7.99 -20.59 -9.18
N ALA A 165 8.92 -19.69 -8.84
CA ALA A 165 9.06 -19.17 -7.47
C ALA A 165 7.80 -18.41 -7.01
N LEU A 166 7.13 -17.71 -7.95
CA LEU A 166 5.85 -17.08 -7.74
C LEU A 166 4.76 -18.11 -7.44
N ALA A 167 4.64 -19.17 -8.25
CA ALA A 167 3.67 -20.25 -8.04
C ALA A 167 3.89 -20.96 -6.70
N GLU A 168 5.14 -21.24 -6.31
CA GLU A 168 5.46 -21.74 -4.96
C GLU A 168 4.97 -20.81 -3.86
N SER A 169 5.18 -19.50 -4.02
CA SER A 169 4.75 -18.53 -3.02
C SER A 169 3.24 -18.32 -2.99
N SER A 170 2.60 -18.35 -4.14
CA SER A 170 1.15 -18.25 -4.32
C SER A 170 0.45 -19.47 -3.73
N TYR A 171 0.87 -20.68 -4.10
CA TYR A 171 0.31 -21.93 -3.57
C TYR A 171 0.42 -21.97 -2.04
N ALA A 172 1.60 -21.67 -1.50
CA ALA A 172 1.80 -21.69 -0.05
C ALA A 172 0.88 -20.71 0.68
N TYR A 173 0.71 -19.49 0.14
CA TYR A 173 -0.07 -18.44 0.80
C TYR A 173 -1.58 -18.61 0.59
N TYR A 174 -2.01 -18.96 -0.62
CA TYR A 174 -3.42 -19.04 -1.01
C TYR A 174 -4.00 -20.46 -0.94
N LYS A 175 -3.28 -21.43 -0.37
CA LYS A 175 -3.70 -22.84 -0.27
C LYS A 175 -5.14 -23.03 0.22
N SER A 176 -5.53 -22.31 1.26
CA SER A 176 -6.85 -22.45 1.89
C SER A 176 -7.96 -21.69 1.14
N VAL A 177 -7.60 -20.75 0.27
CA VAL A 177 -8.54 -19.76 -0.30
C VAL A 177 -8.78 -19.92 -1.79
N ALA A 178 -7.80 -20.42 -2.55
CA ALA A 178 -7.94 -20.69 -3.97
C ALA A 178 -8.43 -22.14 -4.15
N PRO A 179 -9.64 -22.37 -4.69
CA PRO A 179 -10.18 -23.72 -4.87
C PRO A 179 -9.25 -24.70 -5.58
N ALA A 180 -8.54 -24.26 -6.61
CA ALA A 180 -7.57 -25.08 -7.34
C ALA A 180 -6.44 -25.58 -6.43
N PHE A 181 -5.87 -24.68 -5.62
CA PHE A 181 -4.84 -25.05 -4.66
C PHE A 181 -5.40 -25.91 -3.54
N LYS A 182 -6.57 -25.57 -2.98
CA LYS A 182 -7.19 -26.32 -1.87
C LYS A 182 -7.39 -27.79 -2.21
N LYS A 183 -7.81 -28.10 -3.44
CA LYS A 183 -8.07 -29.47 -3.93
C LYS A 183 -6.81 -30.30 -4.19
N ALA A 184 -5.71 -29.68 -4.59
CA ALA A 184 -4.45 -30.39 -4.83
C ALA A 184 -3.87 -30.92 -3.50
N LYS A 185 -3.12 -32.03 -3.51
CA LYS A 185 -2.45 -32.53 -2.30
C LYS A 185 -1.16 -31.75 -1.99
N GLY A 186 -0.44 -31.40 -3.05
CA GLY A 186 0.81 -30.66 -3.01
C GLY A 186 0.97 -29.80 -4.26
N LEU A 187 1.96 -28.91 -4.25
CA LEU A 187 2.30 -28.10 -5.41
C LEU A 187 2.77 -28.98 -6.58
N GLY A 188 3.53 -30.05 -6.31
CA GLY A 188 3.90 -31.03 -7.33
C GLY A 188 2.70 -31.72 -7.98
N ASP A 189 1.73 -32.17 -7.18
CA ASP A 189 0.46 -32.76 -7.67
C ASP A 189 -0.35 -31.74 -8.50
N PHE A 190 -0.38 -30.46 -8.09
CA PHE A 190 -0.95 -29.40 -8.92
C PHE A 190 -0.18 -29.20 -10.23
N ALA A 191 1.15 -29.16 -10.19
CA ALA A 191 2.01 -28.95 -11.35
C ALA A 191 1.88 -30.07 -12.38
N ASP A 192 1.69 -31.32 -11.93
CA ASP A 192 1.55 -32.47 -12.82
C ASP A 192 0.24 -32.45 -13.61
N ASN A 193 -0.84 -31.91 -13.04
CA ASN A 193 -2.13 -31.80 -13.72
C ASN A 193 -2.95 -30.58 -13.26
N PRO A 194 -2.57 -29.35 -13.64
CA PRO A 194 -3.23 -28.14 -13.13
C PRO A 194 -4.68 -28.03 -13.62
N ARG A 195 -4.97 -28.51 -14.84
CA ARG A 195 -6.31 -28.52 -15.44
C ARG A 195 -7.32 -29.38 -14.68
N LYS A 196 -6.87 -30.41 -13.95
CA LYS A 196 -7.73 -31.20 -13.06
C LYS A 196 -8.31 -30.36 -11.92
N TYR A 197 -7.57 -29.36 -11.47
CA TYR A 197 -7.93 -28.58 -10.27
C TYR A 197 -8.46 -27.18 -10.59
N TYR A 198 -7.99 -26.59 -11.69
CA TYR A 198 -8.28 -25.21 -12.06
C TYR A 198 -9.61 -25.08 -12.83
N ASP A 199 -10.50 -24.23 -12.32
CA ASP A 199 -11.72 -23.79 -13.01
C ASP A 199 -11.75 -22.25 -13.02
N PRO A 200 -11.74 -21.60 -14.20
CA PRO A 200 -11.66 -20.15 -14.32
C PRO A 200 -12.90 -19.41 -13.76
N ARG A 201 -14.02 -20.10 -13.56
CA ARG A 201 -15.28 -19.50 -13.08
C ARG A 201 -15.31 -19.37 -11.56
N LEU A 202 -14.45 -20.08 -10.85
CA LEU A 202 -14.44 -20.07 -9.39
C LEU A 202 -13.70 -18.85 -8.86
N ARG A 203 -14.31 -18.18 -7.87
CA ARG A 203 -13.69 -17.08 -7.13
C ARG A 203 -12.31 -17.50 -6.59
N ASN A 204 -11.37 -16.56 -6.56
CA ASN A 204 -9.98 -16.72 -6.09
C ASN A 204 -9.09 -17.66 -6.91
N ASN A 205 -9.57 -18.33 -7.95
CA ASN A 205 -8.71 -19.21 -8.75
C ASN A 205 -7.66 -18.44 -9.58
N HIS A 206 -7.82 -17.13 -9.80
CA HIS A 206 -6.81 -16.32 -10.49
C HIS A 206 -5.43 -16.36 -9.81
N TYR A 207 -5.33 -16.64 -8.50
CA TYR A 207 -4.05 -16.85 -7.81
C TYR A 207 -3.25 -18.06 -8.34
N ALA A 208 -3.90 -18.97 -9.07
CA ALA A 208 -3.32 -20.23 -9.51
C ALA A 208 -2.83 -20.26 -10.96
N ARG A 209 -2.98 -19.17 -11.73
CA ARG A 209 -2.60 -19.15 -13.15
C ARG A 209 -2.26 -17.73 -13.61
N ASN A 210 -1.10 -17.52 -14.22
CA ASN A 210 -0.66 -16.25 -14.81
C ASN A 210 -0.96 -15.02 -13.91
N LEU A 211 -0.50 -15.07 -12.66
CA LEU A 211 -0.87 -14.10 -11.63
C LEU A 211 -0.26 -12.71 -11.91
N LEU A 212 0.95 -12.63 -12.47
CA LEU A 212 1.52 -11.33 -12.87
C LEU A 212 0.68 -10.72 -13.99
N TRP A 213 0.38 -11.51 -15.02
CA TRP A 213 -0.47 -11.10 -16.14
C TRP A 213 -1.84 -10.59 -15.64
N PHE A 214 -2.42 -11.27 -14.65
CA PHE A 214 -3.66 -10.85 -14.00
C PHE A 214 -3.52 -9.49 -13.30
N ASP A 215 -2.47 -9.31 -12.48
CA ASP A 215 -2.22 -8.07 -11.73
C ASP A 215 -2.03 -6.86 -12.68
N PHE A 216 -1.36 -7.08 -13.83
CA PHE A 216 -1.23 -6.09 -14.91
C PHE A 216 -2.55 -5.78 -15.65
N GLY A 217 -3.67 -6.37 -15.25
CA GLY A 217 -4.99 -6.07 -15.78
C GLY A 217 -5.41 -6.94 -16.96
N LEU A 218 -4.55 -7.85 -17.41
CA LEU A 218 -4.76 -8.64 -18.61
C LEU A 218 -5.55 -9.94 -18.29
N ASP A 219 -6.01 -10.65 -19.33
CA ASP A 219 -6.73 -11.92 -19.15
C ASP A 219 -5.76 -13.08 -18.91
N HIS A 220 -5.63 -13.48 -17.65
CA HIS A 220 -4.81 -14.60 -17.20
C HIS A 220 -5.25 -15.99 -17.72
N ASN A 221 -6.48 -16.11 -18.24
CA ASN A 221 -7.00 -17.36 -18.77
C ASN A 221 -6.76 -17.57 -20.26
N ALA A 222 -6.36 -16.51 -20.97
CA ALA A 222 -6.10 -16.56 -22.38
C ALA A 222 -5.05 -17.63 -22.71
N ASN A 223 -5.26 -18.31 -23.84
CA ASN A 223 -4.27 -19.24 -24.36
C ASN A 223 -3.05 -18.45 -24.84
N PHE A 224 -1.87 -18.97 -24.55
CA PHE A 224 -0.64 -18.36 -25.00
C PHE A 224 -0.58 -18.32 -26.53
N SER A 225 -0.27 -17.16 -27.07
CA SER A 225 0.25 -17.00 -28.42
C SER A 225 1.32 -15.91 -28.38
N THR A 226 2.33 -16.01 -29.24
CA THR A 226 3.41 -15.02 -29.29
C THR A 226 2.88 -13.62 -29.57
N GLN A 227 1.83 -13.49 -30.38
CA GLN A 227 1.21 -12.20 -30.69
C GLN A 227 0.51 -11.60 -29.45
N LEU A 228 -0.28 -12.39 -28.71
CA LEU A 228 -0.91 -11.93 -27.47
C LEU A 228 0.13 -11.54 -26.43
N ALA A 229 1.15 -12.38 -26.26
CA ALA A 229 2.20 -12.19 -25.27
C ALA A 229 2.98 -10.89 -25.52
N ARG A 230 3.39 -10.65 -26.78
CA ARG A 230 4.06 -9.41 -27.22
C ARG A 230 3.20 -8.17 -27.03
N ARG A 231 1.91 -8.21 -27.41
CA ARG A 231 1.00 -7.08 -27.21
C ARG A 231 0.83 -6.72 -25.74
N GLY A 232 0.71 -7.73 -24.87
CA GLY A 232 0.64 -7.51 -23.42
C GLY A 232 1.95 -6.95 -22.88
N GLU A 233 3.10 -7.50 -23.26
CA GLU A 233 4.42 -6.96 -22.93
C GLU A 233 4.55 -5.49 -23.34
N GLU A 234 4.23 -5.17 -24.59
CA GLU A 234 4.27 -3.81 -25.13
C GLU A 234 3.35 -2.88 -24.32
N SER A 235 2.12 -3.29 -24.01
CA SER A 235 1.21 -2.48 -23.20
C SER A 235 1.78 -2.15 -21.81
N ILE A 236 2.49 -3.09 -21.19
CA ILE A 236 3.16 -2.89 -19.90
C ILE A 236 4.37 -1.95 -20.08
N ARG A 237 5.20 -2.14 -21.11
CA ARG A 237 6.35 -1.25 -21.40
C ARG A 237 5.92 0.20 -21.64
N HIS A 238 4.79 0.42 -22.30
CA HIS A 238 4.26 1.77 -22.52
C HIS A 238 3.74 2.42 -21.23
N ALA A 239 3.24 1.62 -20.28
CA ALA A 239 2.66 2.14 -19.04
C ALA A 239 3.68 2.33 -17.92
N PHE A 240 4.71 1.49 -17.82
CA PHE A 240 5.64 1.43 -16.69
C PHE A 240 7.06 1.82 -17.10
N LYS A 241 7.60 2.86 -16.47
CA LYS A 241 8.96 3.37 -16.71
C LYS A 241 10.05 2.43 -16.19
N LEU A 242 9.73 1.64 -15.17
CA LEU A 242 10.66 0.69 -14.56
C LEU A 242 9.92 -0.57 -14.08
N ILE A 243 10.48 -1.74 -14.40
CA ILE A 243 10.03 -3.03 -13.88
C ILE A 243 11.17 -3.65 -13.09
N LEU A 244 10.96 -3.80 -11.78
CA LEU A 244 11.91 -4.39 -10.85
C LEU A 244 11.88 -5.92 -10.92
N VAL A 245 12.95 -6.59 -10.50
CA VAL A 245 13.05 -8.05 -10.48
C VAL A 245 13.35 -8.53 -9.06
N SER A 246 12.45 -9.33 -8.49
CA SER A 246 12.51 -9.77 -7.09
C SER A 246 13.79 -10.54 -6.74
N GLU A 247 14.31 -11.33 -7.67
CA GLU A 247 15.56 -12.10 -7.52
C GLU A 247 16.79 -11.18 -7.37
N TYR A 248 16.73 -9.98 -7.96
CA TYR A 248 17.78 -8.96 -7.94
C TYR A 248 17.31 -7.73 -7.17
N PHE A 249 16.73 -7.96 -5.98
CA PHE A 249 16.04 -6.93 -5.22
C PHE A 249 16.92 -5.71 -4.89
N ASP A 250 18.20 -5.91 -4.53
CA ASP A 250 19.08 -4.77 -4.23
C ASP A 250 19.41 -3.94 -5.46
N GLN A 251 19.75 -4.58 -6.57
CA GLN A 251 19.97 -3.90 -7.84
C GLN A 251 18.69 -3.15 -8.25
N SER A 252 17.53 -3.77 -8.03
CA SER A 252 16.22 -3.14 -8.25
C SER A 252 16.02 -1.91 -7.36
N MET A 253 16.37 -1.95 -6.08
CA MET A 253 16.27 -0.79 -5.17
C MET A 253 17.26 0.31 -5.54
N VAL A 254 18.45 -0.03 -6.01
CA VAL A 254 19.42 0.94 -6.55
C VAL A 254 18.84 1.63 -7.78
N LEU A 255 18.36 0.88 -8.78
CA LEU A 255 17.74 1.49 -9.97
C LEU A 255 16.54 2.37 -9.59
N LEU A 256 15.69 1.92 -8.66
CA LEU A 256 14.54 2.69 -8.20
C LEU A 256 14.96 3.98 -7.47
N ARG A 257 16.00 3.93 -6.62
CA ARG A 257 16.56 5.11 -5.93
C ARG A 257 16.94 6.19 -6.92
N HIS A 258 17.69 5.81 -7.96
CA HIS A 258 18.16 6.72 -9.00
C HIS A 258 17.01 7.21 -9.86
N ALA A 259 16.07 6.35 -10.23
CA ALA A 259 14.91 6.72 -11.05
C ALA A 259 13.93 7.67 -10.32
N LEU A 260 13.81 7.55 -9.00
CA LEU A 260 12.94 8.43 -8.19
C LEU A 260 13.69 9.64 -7.61
N CYS A 261 15.02 9.70 -7.73
CA CYS A 261 15.86 10.71 -7.08
C CYS A 261 15.65 10.76 -5.56
N TRP A 262 15.55 9.59 -4.94
CA TRP A 262 15.32 9.45 -3.51
C TRP A 262 16.63 9.28 -2.74
N PRO A 263 16.71 9.76 -1.47
CA PRO A 263 17.87 9.53 -0.63
C PRO A 263 18.04 8.04 -0.33
N LEU A 264 19.27 7.62 -0.03
CA LEU A 264 19.59 6.21 0.26
C LEU A 264 18.67 5.63 1.36
N ASP A 265 18.50 6.35 2.46
CA ASP A 265 17.68 5.89 3.59
C ASP A 265 16.20 5.68 3.25
N ALA A 266 15.68 6.36 2.23
CA ALA A 266 14.32 6.16 1.76
C ALA A 266 14.14 4.77 1.12
N VAL A 267 15.18 4.22 0.48
CA VAL A 267 15.12 2.90 -0.19
C VAL A 267 15.66 1.74 0.65
N VAL A 268 16.32 2.02 1.78
CA VAL A 268 16.75 0.99 2.74
C VAL A 268 15.53 0.35 3.37
N SER A 269 15.41 -0.98 3.25
CA SER A 269 14.26 -1.74 3.74
C SER A 269 14.67 -3.05 4.41
N PHE A 270 13.82 -3.56 5.30
CA PHE A 270 13.92 -4.92 5.82
C PHE A 270 12.94 -5.82 5.07
N SER A 271 13.28 -7.10 4.91
CA SER A 271 12.39 -8.03 4.22
C SER A 271 11.11 -8.25 5.03
N LEU A 272 9.99 -7.70 4.59
CA LEU A 272 8.68 -7.89 5.22
C LEU A 272 7.95 -9.10 4.63
N ASN A 273 7.10 -9.72 5.45
CA ASN A 273 6.35 -10.93 5.10
C ASN A 273 7.26 -12.08 4.61
N ALA A 274 8.48 -12.16 5.16
CA ALA A 274 9.41 -13.22 4.87
C ALA A 274 8.86 -14.57 5.36
N ARG A 275 9.13 -15.63 4.61
CA ARG A 275 8.81 -17.01 5.02
C ARG A 275 10.05 -17.64 5.65
N GLN A 276 9.83 -18.59 6.54
CA GLN A 276 10.89 -19.50 6.95
C GLN A 276 11.31 -20.34 5.73
N GLN A 277 12.54 -20.20 5.24
CA GLN A 277 13.07 -20.92 4.07
C GLN A 277 14.50 -21.41 4.30
N LYS A 278 14.89 -22.45 3.54
CA LYS A 278 16.25 -23.02 3.49
C LYS A 278 17.27 -21.92 3.10
N PRO A 279 18.55 -22.02 3.50
CA PRO A 279 19.61 -21.25 2.88
C PRO A 279 19.86 -21.88 1.50
N SER A 280 19.33 -21.30 0.42
CA SER A 280 19.82 -21.55 -0.94
C SER A 280 20.64 -20.34 -1.38
N GLY A 281 21.80 -20.59 -2.01
CA GLY A 281 22.88 -19.64 -2.27
C GLY A 281 22.58 -18.56 -3.31
N GLY A 282 21.60 -17.69 -3.02
CA GLY A 282 21.38 -16.41 -3.67
C GLY A 282 21.03 -15.39 -2.59
N SER A 283 21.64 -14.20 -2.65
CA SER A 283 21.65 -13.13 -1.62
C SER A 283 20.46 -13.13 -0.66
N SER A 284 20.68 -13.71 0.53
CA SER A 284 19.73 -13.73 1.64
C SER A 284 19.69 -12.33 2.28
N TRP A 285 18.60 -11.60 2.04
CA TRP A 285 18.25 -10.37 2.74
C TRP A 285 18.04 -10.68 4.24
N VAL A 286 19.11 -10.52 5.04
CA VAL A 286 19.18 -10.57 6.51
C VAL A 286 18.21 -11.55 7.18
N GLY A 287 18.71 -12.75 7.51
CA GLY A 287 18.06 -13.67 8.46
C GLY A 287 18.07 -15.13 8.04
N LYS A 288 19.19 -15.84 8.26
CA LYS A 288 19.24 -17.30 8.18
C LYS A 288 18.41 -17.91 9.32
N ALA A 289 17.25 -18.46 8.98
CA ALA A 289 16.56 -19.48 9.77
C ALA A 289 16.17 -20.63 8.83
N ALA A 290 17.02 -21.66 8.79
CA ALA A 290 16.78 -22.86 8.01
C ALA A 290 15.64 -23.67 8.66
N ALA A 291 14.50 -23.75 7.98
CA ALA A 291 13.56 -24.84 8.18
C ALA A 291 13.41 -25.61 6.85
N PRO A 292 13.23 -26.95 6.90
CA PRO A 292 12.83 -27.72 5.73
C PRO A 292 11.54 -27.13 5.15
N GLN A 293 11.48 -26.96 3.83
CA GLN A 293 10.21 -26.64 3.20
C GLN A 293 9.23 -27.81 3.46
N PRO A 294 7.94 -27.54 3.67
CA PRO A 294 6.93 -28.59 3.74
C PRO A 294 7.05 -29.50 2.51
N PRO A 295 6.96 -30.84 2.66
CA PRO A 295 6.99 -31.77 1.51
C PRO A 295 5.97 -31.40 0.43
N THR A 296 4.86 -30.78 0.83
CA THR A 296 3.79 -30.28 -0.04
C THR A 296 4.20 -29.15 -0.98
N LEU A 297 5.38 -28.52 -0.81
CA LEU A 297 5.92 -27.48 -1.70
C LEU A 297 7.09 -27.96 -2.57
N SER A 298 7.60 -29.17 -2.34
CA SER A 298 8.76 -29.68 -3.09
C SER A 298 8.40 -29.94 -4.56
N LEU A 299 9.32 -29.60 -5.47
CA LEU A 299 9.15 -29.69 -6.92
C LEU A 299 10.35 -30.40 -7.58
N THR A 300 10.08 -31.30 -8.51
CA THR A 300 11.07 -31.83 -9.45
C THR A 300 11.31 -30.85 -10.60
N ASP A 301 12.43 -30.98 -11.33
CA ASP A 301 12.71 -30.12 -12.49
C ASP A 301 11.63 -30.25 -13.58
N ALA A 302 11.11 -31.47 -13.80
CA ALA A 302 9.99 -31.69 -14.71
C ALA A 302 8.73 -30.92 -14.27
N GLN A 303 8.40 -30.91 -12.98
CA GLN A 303 7.27 -30.14 -12.46
C GLN A 303 7.50 -28.63 -12.57
N ARG A 304 8.75 -28.15 -12.40
CA ARG A 304 9.11 -26.74 -12.63
C ARG A 304 8.84 -26.32 -14.09
N LEU A 305 9.19 -27.16 -15.07
CA LEU A 305 8.89 -26.91 -16.47
C LEU A 305 7.38 -26.87 -16.73
N LYS A 306 6.62 -27.83 -16.21
CA LYS A 306 5.15 -27.82 -16.31
C LYS A 306 4.51 -26.56 -15.72
N LEU A 307 5.05 -26.03 -14.62
CA LEU A 307 4.59 -24.76 -14.05
C LEU A 307 4.91 -23.56 -14.94
N ARG A 308 6.02 -23.56 -15.67
CA ARG A 308 6.31 -22.52 -16.68
C ARG A 308 5.32 -22.59 -17.82
N ASP A 309 5.01 -23.79 -18.32
CA ASP A 309 4.03 -23.97 -19.40
C ASP A 309 2.62 -23.57 -18.96
N TRP A 310 2.23 -23.92 -17.73
CA TRP A 310 0.96 -23.52 -17.14
C TRP A 310 0.83 -21.99 -16.99
N ASN A 311 1.94 -21.34 -16.67
CA ASN A 311 2.05 -19.89 -16.52
C ASN A 311 2.79 -19.23 -17.70
N ALA A 312 2.55 -19.69 -18.93
CA ALA A 312 3.35 -19.29 -20.10
C ALA A 312 3.32 -17.77 -20.38
N LEU A 313 2.24 -17.08 -20.04
CA LEU A 313 2.15 -15.61 -20.20
C LEU A 313 3.05 -14.90 -19.18
N ASP A 314 3.03 -15.32 -17.91
CA ASP A 314 3.95 -14.81 -16.90
C ASP A 314 5.41 -15.15 -17.24
N TRP A 315 5.66 -16.34 -17.80
CA TRP A 315 7.00 -16.76 -18.24
C TRP A 315 7.55 -15.85 -19.34
N HIS A 316 6.73 -15.52 -20.33
CA HIS A 316 7.10 -14.57 -21.36
C HIS A 316 7.42 -13.18 -20.78
N LEU A 317 6.55 -12.64 -19.91
CA LEU A 317 6.80 -11.35 -19.26
C LEU A 317 8.09 -11.37 -18.44
N TYR A 318 8.31 -12.41 -17.64
CA TYR A 318 9.50 -12.52 -16.82
C TYR A 318 10.77 -12.55 -17.67
N GLN A 319 10.81 -13.35 -18.74
CA GLN A 319 11.97 -13.40 -19.63
C GLN A 319 12.26 -12.03 -20.28
N ALA A 320 11.22 -11.35 -20.74
CA ALA A 320 11.34 -10.04 -21.36
C ALA A 320 11.84 -8.96 -20.41
N PHE A 321 11.27 -8.90 -19.20
CA PHE A 321 11.64 -7.89 -18.21
C PHE A 321 12.93 -8.21 -17.46
N ASN A 322 13.28 -9.48 -17.27
CA ASN A 322 14.59 -9.87 -16.76
C ASN A 322 15.70 -9.46 -17.74
N ARG A 323 15.50 -9.66 -19.05
CA ARG A 323 16.45 -9.20 -20.07
C ARG A 323 16.60 -7.68 -20.04
N SER A 324 15.50 -6.92 -20.13
CA SER A 324 15.59 -5.46 -20.12
C SER A 324 16.09 -4.89 -18.79
N PHE A 325 15.87 -5.59 -17.68
CA PHE A 325 16.46 -5.23 -16.38
C PHE A 325 17.99 -5.29 -16.43
N TRP A 326 18.57 -6.35 -17.00
CA TRP A 326 20.01 -6.44 -17.14
C TRP A 326 20.59 -5.45 -18.15
N GLU A 327 19.85 -5.12 -19.21
CA GLU A 327 20.19 -4.00 -20.10
C GLU A 327 20.22 -2.66 -19.35
N GLU A 328 19.29 -2.44 -18.40
CA GLU A 328 19.28 -1.26 -17.54
C GLU A 328 20.47 -1.24 -16.57
N VAL A 329 20.82 -2.40 -15.98
CA VAL A 329 22.02 -2.54 -15.14
C VAL A 329 23.29 -2.26 -15.94
N ASP A 330 23.37 -2.72 -17.19
CA ASP A 330 24.49 -2.46 -18.08
C ASP A 330 24.61 -0.97 -18.41
N ARG A 331 23.48 -0.31 -18.71
CA ARG A 331 23.44 1.14 -18.95
C ARG A 331 23.80 1.95 -17.71
N PHE A 332 23.38 1.50 -16.52
CA PHE A 332 23.75 2.10 -15.24
C PHE A 332 25.25 1.93 -14.94
N GLY A 333 25.86 0.87 -15.47
CA GLY A 333 27.25 0.47 -15.29
C GLY A 333 27.40 -0.57 -14.18
N ARG A 334 27.94 -1.74 -14.51
CA ARG A 334 28.07 -2.88 -13.57
C ARG A 334 28.91 -2.55 -12.33
N THR A 335 30.06 -1.90 -12.51
CA THR A 335 30.93 -1.50 -11.39
C THR A 335 30.23 -0.50 -10.47
N ARG A 336 29.53 0.48 -11.04
CA ARG A 336 28.73 1.44 -10.26
C ARG A 336 27.59 0.75 -9.52
N MET A 337 26.90 -0.20 -10.17
CA MET A 337 25.85 -1.01 -9.56
C MET A 337 26.37 -1.78 -8.34
N GLU A 338 27.52 -2.44 -8.45
CA GLU A 338 28.12 -3.19 -7.34
C GLU A 338 28.46 -2.29 -6.14
N GLN A 339 28.98 -1.08 -6.40
CA GLN A 339 29.29 -0.09 -5.36
C GLN A 339 28.01 0.39 -4.66
N GLU A 340 26.98 0.76 -5.41
CA GLU A 340 25.68 1.21 -4.89
C GLU A 340 24.94 0.11 -4.11
N VAL A 341 25.00 -1.14 -4.59
CA VAL A 341 24.48 -2.30 -3.87
C VAL A 341 25.24 -2.51 -2.55
N THR A 342 26.56 -2.41 -2.57
CA THR A 342 27.38 -2.52 -1.36
C THR A 342 26.99 -1.45 -0.34
N LEU A 343 26.87 -0.20 -0.79
CA LEU A 343 26.41 0.92 0.04
C LEU A 343 25.03 0.66 0.65
N LEU A 344 24.07 0.21 -0.16
CA LEU A 344 22.71 -0.13 0.29
C LEU A 344 22.73 -1.24 1.34
N ARG A 345 23.52 -2.29 1.16
CA ARG A 345 23.67 -3.40 2.11
C ARG A 345 24.29 -2.95 3.42
N THR A 346 25.41 -2.23 3.35
CA THR A 346 26.08 -1.69 4.55
C THR A 346 25.13 -0.80 5.33
N ARG A 347 24.38 0.07 4.65
CA ARG A 347 23.40 0.93 5.32
C ARG A 347 22.28 0.11 5.96
N ARG A 348 21.73 -0.88 5.26
CA ARG A 348 20.73 -1.81 5.80
C ARG A 348 21.25 -2.55 7.04
N GLU A 349 22.50 -2.97 7.07
CA GLU A 349 23.11 -3.64 8.23
C GLU A 349 23.29 -2.71 9.43
N VAL A 350 23.69 -1.45 9.20
CA VAL A 350 23.72 -0.42 10.24
C VAL A 350 22.32 -0.26 10.84
N MET A 351 21.31 -0.11 9.97
CA MET A 351 19.93 0.05 10.40
C MET A 351 19.40 -1.18 11.14
N ALA A 352 19.75 -2.39 10.69
CA ALA A 352 19.37 -3.63 11.36
C ALA A 352 19.96 -3.69 12.78
N ARG A 353 21.23 -3.30 12.97
CA ARG A 353 21.89 -3.29 14.29
C ARG A 353 21.25 -2.30 15.25
N VAL A 354 20.89 -1.12 14.75
CA VAL A 354 20.20 -0.08 15.55
C VAL A 354 18.78 -0.51 15.90
N CYS A 355 18.03 -0.99 14.91
CA CYS A 355 16.58 -1.18 15.07
C CYS A 355 16.20 -2.54 15.64
N LEU A 356 16.83 -3.62 15.20
CA LEU A 356 16.28 -4.97 15.31
C LEU A 356 16.96 -5.78 16.43
N ARG A 357 16.14 -6.49 17.20
CA ARG A 357 16.60 -7.44 18.21
C ARG A 357 17.25 -8.68 17.55
N ASP A 358 17.96 -9.48 18.34
CA ASP A 358 18.48 -10.80 17.95
C ASP A 358 19.35 -10.79 16.67
N GLY A 359 20.10 -9.69 16.47
CA GLY A 359 20.96 -9.52 15.30
C GLY A 359 20.19 -9.37 13.98
N GLY A 360 18.94 -8.90 14.04
CA GLY A 360 18.09 -8.71 12.86
C GLY A 360 17.44 -9.98 12.32
N ARG A 361 17.42 -11.07 13.09
CA ARG A 361 16.77 -12.31 12.68
C ARG A 361 15.24 -12.16 12.73
N PRO A 362 14.51 -12.48 11.65
CA PRO A 362 13.06 -12.53 11.68
C PRO A 362 12.57 -13.60 12.67
N VAL A 363 11.48 -13.30 13.38
CA VAL A 363 10.85 -14.17 14.37
C VAL A 363 9.42 -14.51 13.97
N GLU A 364 8.91 -15.63 14.46
CA GLU A 364 7.51 -16.01 14.23
C GLU A 364 6.54 -14.99 14.84
N ALA A 365 5.42 -14.75 14.16
CA ALA A 365 4.42 -13.77 14.59
C ALA A 365 3.88 -13.99 16.01
N ALA A 366 3.82 -15.24 16.48
CA ALA A 366 3.38 -15.57 17.84
C ALA A 366 4.33 -15.05 18.92
N ARG A 367 5.60 -14.81 18.59
CA ARG A 367 6.62 -14.27 19.51
C ARG A 367 6.60 -12.75 19.61
N ILE A 368 5.98 -12.08 18.64
CA ILE A 368 5.93 -10.61 18.56
C ILE A 368 4.81 -10.10 19.48
N ARG A 369 5.20 -9.48 20.59
CA ARG A 369 4.26 -8.97 21.60
C ARG A 369 3.47 -7.77 21.12
N ASP A 370 4.12 -6.89 20.36
CA ASP A 370 3.50 -5.67 19.83
C ASP A 370 2.59 -6.01 18.64
N LYS A 371 1.28 -5.92 18.88
CA LYS A 371 0.25 -6.23 17.87
C LYS A 371 0.32 -5.31 16.64
N THR A 372 0.89 -4.11 16.77
CA THR A 372 0.98 -3.12 15.68
C THR A 372 2.03 -3.49 14.63
N ILE A 373 2.97 -4.37 14.97
CA ILE A 373 4.05 -4.85 14.08
C ILE A 373 3.97 -6.36 13.81
N ARG A 374 2.93 -7.03 14.30
CA ARG A 374 2.74 -8.47 14.11
C ARG A 374 2.19 -8.75 12.70
N PRO A 375 2.88 -9.55 11.87
CA PRO A 375 2.45 -9.80 10.50
C PRO A 375 1.20 -10.68 10.45
N PHE A 376 0.32 -10.39 9.50
CA PHE A 376 -0.84 -11.22 9.21
C PHE A 376 -0.41 -12.62 8.76
N GLN A 377 -1.11 -13.66 9.22
CA GLN A 377 -0.80 -15.05 8.91
C GLN A 377 -1.80 -15.62 7.90
N SER A 378 -1.32 -16.36 6.91
CA SER A 378 -2.17 -17.03 5.92
C SER A 378 -1.47 -18.22 5.28
N GLY A 379 -2.27 -19.22 4.90
CA GLY A 379 -1.80 -20.39 4.15
C GLY A 379 -1.00 -21.39 4.98
N LEU A 380 -0.07 -22.08 4.30
CA LEU A 380 0.70 -23.21 4.81
C LEU A 380 2.00 -22.83 5.54
N VAL A 381 2.40 -21.56 5.48
CA VAL A 381 3.72 -21.10 5.89
C VAL A 381 3.62 -20.01 6.92
N LYS A 382 4.49 -20.07 7.94
CA LYS A 382 4.60 -19.02 8.95
C LYS A 382 5.22 -17.78 8.32
N ILE A 383 4.55 -16.65 8.47
CA ILE A 383 5.03 -15.35 8.01
C ILE A 383 5.75 -14.69 9.19
N LEU A 384 7.03 -14.40 8.99
CA LEU A 384 7.92 -13.87 10.01
C LEU A 384 7.85 -12.34 10.06
N GLY A 385 8.16 -11.78 11.22
CA GLY A 385 8.30 -10.35 11.46
C GLY A 385 9.54 -10.05 12.30
N TYR A 386 9.64 -8.84 12.85
CA TYR A 386 10.79 -8.43 13.65
C TYR A 386 10.35 -7.87 15.00
N GLU A 387 11.24 -7.94 15.98
CA GLU A 387 11.14 -7.18 17.22
C GLU A 387 12.19 -6.08 17.25
N LEU A 388 11.84 -4.95 17.87
CA LEU A 388 12.77 -3.84 18.02
C LEU A 388 13.69 -4.04 19.23
N GLN A 389 14.88 -3.44 19.16
CA GLN A 389 15.77 -3.32 20.30
C GLN A 389 15.07 -2.59 21.46
N PRO A 390 15.28 -3.03 22.72
CA PRO A 390 14.82 -2.30 23.89
C PRO A 390 15.63 -1.01 24.10
N GLY A 391 15.09 -0.05 24.85
CA GLY A 391 15.82 1.16 25.24
C GLY A 391 16.05 2.20 24.12
N LEU A 392 15.44 2.03 22.95
CA LEU A 392 15.51 3.03 21.88
C LEU A 392 14.83 4.33 22.30
N GLY A 393 15.52 5.46 22.10
CA GLY A 393 14.94 6.79 22.24
C GLY A 393 13.72 6.97 21.32
N ASN A 394 12.77 7.84 21.69
CA ASN A 394 11.46 7.93 21.03
C ASN A 394 11.57 8.15 19.51
N ALA A 395 12.43 9.08 19.07
CA ALA A 395 12.64 9.38 17.65
C ALA A 395 13.16 8.15 16.87
N THR A 396 14.23 7.53 17.35
CA THR A 396 14.81 6.30 16.76
C THR A 396 13.81 5.16 16.75
N ARG A 397 13.05 5.00 17.84
CA ARG A 397 12.01 3.98 17.96
C ARG A 397 10.94 4.16 16.88
N GLN A 398 10.44 5.37 16.66
CA GLN A 398 9.44 5.62 15.63
C GLN A 398 9.99 5.33 14.24
N ALA A 399 11.21 5.78 13.94
CA ALA A 399 11.84 5.53 12.65
C ALA A 399 12.03 4.02 12.39
N CYS A 400 12.51 3.27 13.39
CA CYS A 400 12.63 1.82 13.31
C CYS A 400 11.27 1.11 13.20
N LEU A 401 10.24 1.56 13.94
CA LEU A 401 8.88 1.03 13.84
C LEU A 401 8.34 1.14 12.42
N ARG A 402 8.53 2.28 11.76
CA ARG A 402 8.12 2.48 10.36
C ARG A 402 8.76 1.45 9.43
N MET A 403 10.04 1.13 9.61
CA MET A 403 10.75 0.14 8.76
C MET A 403 10.20 -1.28 8.87
N ILE A 404 9.63 -1.67 10.01
CA ILE A 404 9.14 -3.03 10.26
C ILE A 404 7.62 -3.16 10.26
N ARG A 405 6.89 -2.04 10.20
CA ARG A 405 5.43 -2.02 10.29
C ARG A 405 4.82 -2.75 9.08
N PRO A 406 4.04 -3.82 9.28
CA PRO A 406 3.39 -4.52 8.18
C PRO A 406 2.35 -3.63 7.50
N GLU A 407 2.10 -3.94 6.25
CA GLU A 407 1.29 -3.15 5.32
C GLU A 407 -0.10 -2.77 5.84
N ILE A 408 -0.82 -3.72 6.44
CA ILE A 408 -2.18 -3.51 6.97
C ILE A 408 -2.15 -2.42 8.04
N GLN A 409 -1.27 -2.57 9.02
CA GLN A 409 -1.12 -1.62 10.13
C GLN A 409 -0.53 -0.27 9.70
N TYR A 410 0.29 -0.25 8.64
CA TYR A 410 0.79 1.00 8.07
C TYR A 410 -0.32 1.73 7.33
N LYS A 411 -1.11 1.03 6.50
CA LYS A 411 -2.28 1.61 5.83
C LYS A 411 -3.26 2.19 6.84
N ASP A 412 -3.54 1.51 7.94
CA ASP A 412 -4.44 2.01 8.98
C ASP A 412 -3.88 3.28 9.66
N LEU A 413 -2.56 3.38 9.85
CA LEU A 413 -1.93 4.60 10.34
C LEU A 413 -2.10 5.77 9.37
N LEU A 414 -1.83 5.55 8.08
CA LEU A 414 -1.95 6.59 7.05
C LEU A 414 -3.40 7.02 6.85
N ASP A 415 -4.34 6.07 6.85
CA ASP A 415 -5.78 6.32 6.73
C ASP A 415 -6.28 7.20 7.88
N ASN A 416 -5.89 6.91 9.12
CA ASN A 416 -6.24 7.74 10.27
C ASN A 416 -5.60 9.14 10.23
N LYS A 417 -4.37 9.26 9.68
CA LYS A 417 -3.68 10.55 9.52
C LYS A 417 -4.39 11.43 8.48
N GLN A 418 -4.78 10.86 7.34
CA GLN A 418 -5.42 11.59 6.23
C GLN A 418 -6.92 11.81 6.41
N PHE A 419 -7.62 10.89 7.08
CA PHE A 419 -9.08 10.93 7.27
C PHE A 419 -9.43 10.84 8.76
N PRO A 420 -9.08 11.85 9.57
CA PRO A 420 -9.41 11.85 10.99
C PRO A 420 -10.94 11.79 11.17
N ARG A 421 -11.40 10.92 12.06
CA ARG A 421 -12.82 10.90 12.44
C ARG A 421 -13.13 12.22 13.13
N SER A 422 -14.19 12.89 12.70
CA SER A 422 -14.77 13.99 13.46
C SER A 422 -15.09 13.49 14.87
N ALA A 423 -14.59 14.16 15.89
CA ALA A 423 -14.95 13.86 17.28
C ALA A 423 -16.48 13.85 17.40
N PRO A 424 -17.07 12.93 18.18
CA PRO A 424 -18.50 13.01 18.47
C PRO A 424 -18.78 14.41 19.01
N GLN A 425 -19.55 15.21 18.27
CA GLN A 425 -20.13 16.42 18.83
C GLN A 425 -20.96 15.93 20.01
N ALA A 426 -20.55 16.30 21.22
CA ALA A 426 -21.37 16.10 22.41
C ALA A 426 -22.73 16.70 22.06
N ALA A 427 -23.75 15.85 21.95
CA ALA A 427 -25.10 16.29 21.66
C ALA A 427 -25.49 17.29 22.75
N ALA A 428 -25.53 18.56 22.37
CA ALA A 428 -26.16 19.59 23.17
C ALA A 428 -27.64 19.19 23.23
N ASN A 429 -28.06 18.65 24.38
CA ASN A 429 -29.47 18.42 24.69
C ASN A 429 -30.23 19.74 24.53
N PRO A 430 -31.24 19.84 23.66
CA PRO A 430 -32.31 20.80 23.86
C PRO A 430 -33.32 20.15 24.81
N ALA A 431 -33.49 20.78 25.97
CA ALA A 431 -34.57 20.46 26.89
C ALA A 431 -35.94 20.82 26.27
N GLY A 432 -36.93 19.98 26.57
CA GLY A 432 -38.37 20.23 26.37
C GLY A 432 -38.92 19.63 25.07
N GLY A 433 -39.96 18.80 25.05
CA GLY A 433 -40.90 18.33 26.06
C GLY A 433 -42.07 17.66 25.31
N GLY A 434 -42.79 16.73 25.95
CA GLY A 434 -44.07 16.24 25.43
C GLY A 434 -44.22 14.73 25.38
N HIS A 435 -44.66 14.17 26.50
CA HIS A 435 -45.23 12.83 26.64
C HIS A 435 -46.34 12.52 25.62
N VAL A 436 -46.36 11.30 25.06
CA VAL A 436 -47.56 10.46 25.05
C VAL A 436 -47.16 8.99 25.24
N ARG A 437 -47.64 8.41 26.33
CA ARG A 437 -47.63 6.99 26.70
C ARG A 437 -48.41 6.14 25.68
N LYS A 438 -47.96 4.91 25.46
CA LYS A 438 -48.87 3.75 25.50
C LYS A 438 -48.22 2.59 26.23
N ASP A 439 -48.75 2.37 27.42
CA ASP A 439 -48.59 1.23 28.32
C ASP A 439 -48.91 -0.11 27.61
N SER A 440 -48.08 -1.13 27.83
CA SER A 440 -48.35 -2.30 28.71
C SER A 440 -49.47 -3.19 28.18
N SER A 441 -49.35 -4.48 27.94
CA SER A 441 -48.74 -5.56 28.72
C SER A 441 -49.21 -6.87 28.06
N GLN A 442 -48.47 -7.97 28.17
CA GLN A 442 -48.95 -9.14 28.92
C GLN A 442 -47.93 -10.28 28.93
N LEU A 443 -47.83 -10.82 30.13
CA LEU A 443 -46.98 -11.86 30.66
C LEU A 443 -47.77 -13.18 30.67
N ARG A 444 -47.08 -14.33 30.59
CA ARG A 444 -47.31 -15.64 31.28
C ARG A 444 -47.14 -16.87 30.37
N THR A 445 -46.03 -17.62 30.52
CA THR A 445 -45.78 -18.81 31.40
C THR A 445 -46.51 -20.08 30.94
N GLY A 446 -45.80 -21.07 30.38
CA GLY A 446 -45.42 -22.35 31.01
C GLY A 446 -45.89 -23.48 30.06
N GLU A 447 -45.36 -24.70 29.92
CA GLU A 447 -44.38 -25.53 30.63
C GLU A 447 -44.09 -26.79 29.76
N LEU A 448 -42.98 -27.50 30.03
CA LEU A 448 -42.72 -28.96 29.84
C LEU A 448 -42.53 -29.64 28.43
N ALA A 449 -41.25 -29.86 28.12
CA ALA A 449 -40.54 -31.16 27.97
C ALA A 449 -40.73 -32.13 26.76
N VAL A 450 -39.55 -32.58 26.28
CA VAL A 450 -39.15 -33.83 25.58
C VAL A 450 -39.27 -33.92 24.05
N GLY A 451 -38.09 -34.00 23.40
CA GLY A 451 -37.79 -35.00 22.36
C GLY A 451 -37.74 -34.53 20.91
N GLY A 452 -36.58 -34.75 20.25
CA GLY A 452 -36.54 -35.06 18.81
C GLY A 452 -35.83 -34.07 17.89
N ARG A 453 -34.64 -34.49 17.42
CA ARG A 453 -33.98 -34.29 16.11
C ARG A 453 -34.40 -33.11 15.21
N GLY A 454 -33.37 -32.37 14.78
CA GLY A 454 -33.18 -31.94 13.39
C GLY A 454 -33.71 -30.54 13.04
N GLY A 455 -32.80 -29.60 12.80
CA GLY A 455 -33.19 -28.28 12.29
C GLY A 455 -31.98 -27.40 12.00
N VAL A 456 -31.61 -27.34 10.72
CA VAL A 456 -30.66 -26.38 10.15
C VAL A 456 -31.20 -24.96 10.35
N GLY A 457 -30.50 -24.14 11.12
CA GLY A 457 -30.75 -22.70 11.28
C GLY A 457 -29.53 -21.92 10.84
N ARG A 458 -29.49 -21.51 9.57
CA ARG A 458 -28.42 -20.71 8.97
C ARG A 458 -28.80 -19.23 9.13
N THR A 459 -28.34 -18.60 10.21
CA THR A 459 -28.35 -17.13 10.33
C THR A 459 -27.21 -16.58 9.49
N GLY A 460 -27.53 -15.58 8.66
CA GLY A 460 -26.63 -15.03 7.65
C GLY A 460 -25.42 -14.34 8.25
N GLU A 461 -24.25 -14.97 8.15
CA GLU A 461 -22.99 -14.28 8.23
C GLU A 461 -22.77 -13.49 6.93
N GLU A 462 -22.62 -12.17 7.06
CA GLU A 462 -22.12 -11.32 5.99
C GLU A 462 -20.74 -11.84 5.54
N GLU A 463 -20.68 -12.38 4.33
CA GLU A 463 -19.47 -12.98 3.76
C GLU A 463 -18.45 -11.85 3.49
N ARG A 464 -17.34 -11.85 4.24
CA ARG A 464 -16.22 -10.90 4.11
C ARG A 464 -15.13 -11.52 3.26
N ASP A 465 -14.40 -10.70 2.50
CA ASP A 465 -13.18 -11.18 1.84
C ASP A 465 -12.08 -11.48 2.89
N TRP A 466 -11.02 -12.16 2.47
CA TRP A 466 -9.87 -12.50 3.33
C TRP A 466 -9.13 -11.27 3.87
N ASP A 467 -9.36 -10.10 3.28
CA ASP A 467 -8.86 -8.81 3.75
C ASP A 467 -9.88 -8.05 4.63
N GLY A 468 -11.04 -8.63 4.93
CA GLY A 468 -12.07 -8.02 5.77
C GLY A 468 -12.95 -6.99 5.06
N SER A 469 -12.84 -6.82 3.74
CA SER A 469 -13.78 -6.00 2.98
C SER A 469 -15.19 -6.62 2.92
N LEU A 470 -16.21 -5.77 3.09
CA LEU A 470 -17.63 -6.15 2.99
C LEU A 470 -18.05 -6.28 1.52
N LEU A 471 -18.76 -7.35 1.18
CA LEU A 471 -19.32 -7.54 -0.15
C LEU A 471 -20.48 -6.56 -0.40
N SER A 472 -20.29 -5.64 -1.35
CA SER A 472 -21.44 -4.97 -1.98
C SER A 472 -22.10 -5.96 -2.94
N ARG A 473 -23.31 -6.41 -2.60
CA ARG A 473 -24.22 -7.05 -3.55
C ARG A 473 -24.60 -6.00 -4.60
N SER A 474 -23.90 -5.99 -5.73
CA SER A 474 -24.41 -5.33 -6.93
C SER A 474 -25.46 -6.25 -7.55
N THR A 475 -26.72 -5.85 -7.43
CA THR A 475 -27.82 -6.37 -8.23
C THR A 475 -27.48 -6.13 -9.70
N SER A 476 -27.21 -7.22 -10.42
CA SER A 476 -27.05 -7.21 -11.87
C SER A 476 -28.41 -6.91 -12.53
N ASN A 477 -28.66 -5.65 -12.88
CA ASN A 477 -29.64 -5.34 -13.92
C ASN A 477 -28.95 -5.45 -15.28
N ASN A 478 -29.12 -6.61 -15.91
CA ASN A 478 -28.89 -6.77 -17.34
C ASN A 478 -29.93 -5.91 -18.10
N GLN A 479 -29.50 -4.80 -18.69
CA GLN A 479 -30.18 -4.24 -19.85
C GLN A 479 -29.17 -4.05 -20.98
N THR A 480 -29.29 -4.96 -21.94
CA THR A 480 -28.81 -4.89 -23.32
C THR A 480 -29.26 -3.58 -23.97
N LEU A 481 -28.32 -2.67 -24.22
CA LEU A 481 -28.51 -1.54 -25.14
C LEU A 481 -28.18 -2.01 -26.56
N LEU A 482 -29.21 -2.51 -27.27
CA LEU A 482 -29.22 -2.58 -28.72
C LEU A 482 -29.59 -1.17 -29.24
N GLY A 483 -28.70 -0.60 -30.07
CA GLY A 483 -28.89 0.68 -30.71
C GLY A 483 -30.13 0.68 -31.61
N GLY A 484 -31.10 1.54 -31.29
CA GLY A 484 -32.25 1.82 -32.13
C GLY A 484 -31.85 2.70 -33.31
N GLY A 485 -31.92 2.13 -34.51
CA GLY A 485 -31.89 2.87 -35.77
C GLY A 485 -33.23 3.57 -36.00
N GLY A 486 -33.22 4.90 -35.95
CA GLY A 486 -34.36 5.74 -36.33
C GLY A 486 -34.59 5.74 -37.83
N ARG A 487 -35.81 5.42 -38.25
CA ARG A 487 -36.34 5.65 -39.59
C ARG A 487 -36.58 7.15 -39.79
N GLY A 488 -36.07 7.70 -40.89
CA GLY A 488 -36.52 8.96 -41.48
C GLY A 488 -36.50 8.77 -43.00
N GLY A 489 -37.66 8.76 -43.63
CA GLY A 489 -37.80 8.52 -45.07
C GLY A 489 -37.97 9.79 -45.90
N ILE A 490 -38.01 9.54 -47.22
CA ILE A 490 -38.54 10.36 -48.33
C ILE A 490 -37.51 11.26 -49.05
N ARG A 491 -37.02 10.84 -50.23
CA ARG A 491 -37.51 11.29 -51.56
C ARG A 491 -36.82 10.60 -52.74
N ARG A 492 -37.58 10.57 -53.85
CA ARG A 492 -37.45 9.86 -55.13
C ARG A 492 -36.44 10.49 -56.11
N GLY A 493 -36.04 9.67 -57.10
CA GLY A 493 -35.52 10.06 -58.43
C GLY A 493 -34.01 9.87 -58.55
N GLY A 494 -33.39 9.20 -59.51
CA GLY A 494 -33.77 8.63 -60.81
C GLY A 494 -32.45 8.42 -61.59
N GLY A 495 -32.37 7.44 -62.51
CA GLY A 495 -31.21 7.23 -63.40
C GLY A 495 -30.56 5.84 -63.24
N VAL A 496 -31.06 4.78 -63.88
CA VAL A 496 -30.64 4.28 -65.21
C VAL A 496 -29.17 3.80 -65.24
N MET A 497 -28.97 2.48 -65.13
CA MET A 497 -27.80 1.78 -65.68
C MET A 497 -28.26 0.72 -66.69
N ARG A 498 -27.64 0.77 -67.87
CA ARG A 498 -27.82 -0.12 -69.03
C ARG A 498 -26.68 -1.15 -69.08
N GLY A 499 -27.00 -2.33 -69.64
CA GLY A 499 -26.08 -3.29 -70.30
C GLY A 499 -25.44 -4.30 -69.33
N GLY A 500 -25.76 -5.60 -69.36
CA GLY A 500 -25.62 -6.56 -70.47
C GLY A 500 -24.23 -7.23 -70.31
N GLY A 501 -24.03 -8.53 -70.10
CA GLY A 501 -24.67 -9.72 -70.64
C GLY A 501 -23.66 -10.44 -71.55
N GLY A 502 -23.30 -11.71 -71.26
CA GLY A 502 -22.51 -12.62 -72.13
C GLY A 502 -21.09 -12.91 -71.60
N VAL A 503 -20.82 -14.07 -70.98
CA VAL A 503 -20.55 -15.39 -71.57
C VAL A 503 -19.35 -15.40 -72.53
N ARG A 504 -18.19 -15.83 -72.02
CA ARG A 504 -17.45 -17.01 -72.48
C ARG A 504 -16.48 -17.47 -71.41
#